data_AF-A0A534TZ26-F1
#
_entry.id   AF-A0A534TZ26-F1
#
_cell.length_a   1.000
_cell.length_b   1.000
_cell.length_c   1.000
_cell.angle_alpha   90.00
_cell.angle_beta   90.00
_cell.angle_gamma   90.00
#
_symmetry.space_group_name_H-M   'P 1'
#
loop_
_entity.id
_entity.type
_entity.pdbx_description
1 polymer ?
#
loop_
_entity_poly.entity_id
_entity_poly.type
_entity_poly.pdbx_seq_one_letter_code
_entity_poly.pdbx_strand_id
1 'polypeptide(L)'
;MQPLVLRSAVARHTAAVAALPQALTIEDGDDCDGIPALTGELPRSASRPLRLVLRVHNAAGVPIVAGEARVDAGATRIEFRDLRALGIEAYAHVPAEERVRIARRIWSRRAYGVIESGA
;
A
#
# COMPACT_ATOMS: atom_id res chain seq x y z
N MET A 1 15.64 -0.96 -0.92
CA MET A 1 14.62 -1.96 -1.32
C MET A 1 14.09 -1.66 -2.72
N GLN A 2 13.51 -2.64 -3.44
CA GLN A 2 12.87 -2.40 -4.75
C GLN A 2 11.52 -1.68 -4.56
N PRO A 3 11.12 -0.77 -5.47
CA PRO A 3 9.83 -0.08 -5.38
C PRO A 3 8.66 -1.06 -5.54
N LEU A 4 7.54 -0.78 -4.86
CA LEU A 4 6.30 -1.53 -5.06
C LEU A 4 5.63 -1.04 -6.35
N VAL A 5 5.62 -1.92 -7.36
CA VAL A 5 4.97 -1.63 -8.64
C VAL A 5 3.46 -1.64 -8.46
N LEU A 6 2.78 -0.58 -8.92
CA LEU A 6 1.34 -0.51 -8.91
C LEU A 6 0.77 -1.11 -10.20
N ARG A 7 -0.14 -2.09 -10.06
CA ARG A 7 -0.99 -2.53 -11.16
C ARG A 7 -2.30 -1.77 -11.06
N SER A 8 -2.52 -0.92 -12.04
CA SER A 8 -3.71 -0.07 -12.13
C SER A 8 -4.95 -0.94 -12.35
N ALA A 9 -5.68 -1.25 -11.28
CA ALA A 9 -7.13 -1.48 -11.37
C ALA A 9 -7.82 -0.13 -11.16
N VAL A 10 -7.62 0.80 -12.10
CA VAL A 10 -8.43 2.03 -12.12
C VAL A 10 -9.84 1.58 -12.45
N ALA A 11 -10.67 1.43 -11.41
CA ALA A 11 -12.10 1.21 -11.59
C ALA A 11 -12.60 2.31 -12.53
N ARG A 12 -13.19 1.94 -13.66
CA ARG A 12 -13.52 2.85 -14.79
C ARG A 12 -14.43 4.05 -14.44
N HIS A 13 -14.88 4.16 -13.19
CA HIS A 13 -15.61 5.33 -12.67
C HIS A 13 -14.73 6.54 -12.34
N THR A 14 -13.41 6.41 -12.44
CA THR A 14 -12.47 7.45 -12.02
C THR A 14 -11.62 7.99 -13.16
N ALA A 15 -12.27 8.41 -14.26
CA ALA A 15 -11.64 9.29 -15.25
C ALA A 15 -11.13 10.63 -14.64
N ALA A 16 -11.47 10.92 -13.37
CA ALA A 16 -10.91 12.01 -12.58
C ALA A 16 -9.59 11.68 -11.84
N VAL A 17 -9.05 10.44 -11.95
CA VAL A 17 -7.87 9.92 -11.22
C VAL A 17 -6.61 9.90 -12.12
N ALA A 18 -6.43 10.93 -12.93
CA ALA A 18 -5.33 11.04 -13.89
C ALA A 18 -3.92 11.29 -13.28
N ALA A 19 -3.72 11.09 -11.98
CA ALA A 19 -2.41 11.33 -11.36
C ALA A 19 -2.19 10.50 -10.10
N LEU A 20 -2.39 9.17 -10.13
CA LEU A 20 -1.78 8.31 -9.11
C LEU A 20 -0.31 8.02 -9.49
N PRO A 21 0.57 7.81 -8.50
CA PRO A 21 1.93 7.34 -8.77
C PRO A 21 1.90 6.02 -9.55
N GLN A 22 2.94 5.76 -10.35
CA GLN A 22 3.12 4.46 -11.01
C GLN A 22 3.76 3.41 -10.09
N ALA A 23 4.45 3.85 -9.05
CA ALA A 23 5.09 3.00 -8.07
C ALA A 23 5.12 3.71 -6.71
N LEU A 24 5.14 2.92 -5.63
CA LEU A 24 5.39 3.42 -4.29
C LEU A 24 6.83 3.08 -3.88
N THR A 25 7.49 4.02 -3.23
CA THR A 25 8.75 3.83 -2.54
C THR A 25 8.48 3.12 -1.22
N ILE A 26 9.31 2.13 -0.92
CA ILE A 26 9.30 1.44 0.37
C ILE A 26 10.27 2.18 1.28
N GLU A 27 9.77 2.76 2.36
CA GLU A 27 10.60 3.43 3.36
C GLU A 27 11.04 2.42 4.43
N ASP A 28 12.35 2.30 4.62
CA ASP A 28 12.96 1.52 5.70
C ASP A 28 12.86 2.37 6.99
N GLY A 29 11.81 2.18 7.80
CA GLY A 29 11.59 2.96 9.01
C GLY A 29 10.46 2.42 9.91
N ASP A 30 10.79 2.21 11.19
CA ASP A 30 9.97 1.69 12.29
C ASP A 30 8.84 0.72 11.91
N ASP A 31 9.28 -0.50 11.63
CA ASP A 31 8.52 -1.73 11.47
C ASP A 31 7.62 -2.04 12.71
N CYS A 32 6.54 -1.31 12.95
CA CYS A 32 5.47 -1.88 13.75
C CYS A 32 4.95 -3.12 12.97
N ASP A 33 5.25 -4.30 13.49
CA ASP A 33 4.86 -5.62 12.95
C ASP A 33 5.55 -6.08 11.65
N GLY A 34 6.67 -5.48 11.25
CA GLY A 34 7.42 -5.94 10.07
C GLY A 34 6.82 -5.52 8.72
N ILE A 35 5.93 -4.52 8.74
CA ILE A 35 5.29 -3.94 7.56
C ILE A 35 5.92 -2.55 7.32
N PRO A 36 6.57 -2.33 6.16
CA PRO A 36 7.20 -1.05 5.88
C PRO A 36 6.16 0.02 5.53
N ALA A 37 6.49 1.29 5.80
CA ALA A 37 5.74 2.41 5.28
C ALA A 37 5.90 2.51 3.75
N LEU A 38 4.83 2.92 3.06
CA LEU A 38 4.84 3.13 1.61
C LEU A 38 4.51 4.57 1.26
N THR A 39 5.34 5.18 0.42
CA THR A 39 5.15 6.57 -0.01
C THR A 39 5.16 6.68 -1.52
N GLY A 40 4.50 7.71 -2.05
CA GLY A 40 4.48 7.96 -3.49
C GLY A 40 4.26 9.42 -3.80
N GLU A 41 4.79 9.87 -4.93
CA GLU A 41 4.58 11.22 -5.43
C GLU A 41 3.44 11.22 -6.46
N LEU A 42 2.48 12.11 -6.27
CA LEU A 42 1.45 12.38 -7.26
C LEU A 42 2.08 13.17 -8.42
N PRO A 43 1.85 12.78 -9.68
CA PRO A 43 2.25 13.54 -10.85
C PRO A 43 1.75 15.00 -10.87
N ARG A 44 0.67 15.29 -10.14
CA ARG A 44 0.10 16.63 -9.94
C ARG A 44 -0.51 16.72 -8.54
N SER A 45 -0.53 17.92 -7.97
CA SER A 45 -1.20 18.18 -6.70
C SER A 45 -2.66 17.71 -6.72
N ALA A 46 -3.12 17.09 -5.64
CA ALA A 46 -4.50 16.67 -5.50
C ALA A 46 -5.44 17.87 -5.58
N SER A 47 -6.37 17.89 -6.55
CA SER A 47 -7.29 19.02 -6.73
C SER A 47 -8.37 19.12 -5.64
N ARG A 48 -8.57 18.03 -4.90
CA ARG A 48 -9.52 17.88 -3.79
C ARG A 48 -8.96 16.86 -2.80
N PRO A 49 -9.49 16.79 -1.56
CA PRO A 49 -9.13 15.72 -0.66
C PRO A 49 -9.46 14.35 -1.26
N LEU A 50 -8.53 13.40 -1.15
CA LEU A 50 -8.69 12.04 -1.64
C LEU A 50 -8.57 11.06 -0.47
N ARG A 51 -9.42 10.04 -0.49
CA ARG A 51 -9.23 8.83 0.31
C ARG A 51 -8.75 7.73 -0.62
N LEU A 52 -7.55 7.22 -0.37
CA LEU A 52 -6.93 6.18 -1.17
C LEU A 52 -6.85 4.89 -0.35
N VAL A 53 -7.20 3.78 -0.97
CA VAL A 53 -7.06 2.44 -0.40
C VAL A 53 -5.98 1.74 -1.19
N LEU A 54 -4.91 1.31 -0.51
CA LEU A 54 -3.87 0.46 -1.09
C LEU A 54 -4.15 -0.99 -0.72
N ARG A 55 -4.13 -1.87 -1.71
CA ARG A 55 -4.11 -3.32 -1.54
C ARG A 55 -2.85 -3.87 -2.17
N VAL A 56 -2.02 -4.55 -1.39
CA VAL A 56 -0.87 -5.27 -1.89
C VAL A 56 -1.26 -6.73 -2.09
N HIS A 57 -1.01 -7.24 -3.28
CA HIS A 57 -1.30 -8.63 -3.64
C HIS A 57 0.00 -9.40 -3.83
N ASN A 58 -0.02 -10.69 -3.49
CA ASN A 58 1.05 -11.60 -3.86
C ASN A 58 1.00 -11.95 -5.36
N ALA A 59 1.98 -12.72 -5.84
CA ALA A 59 2.02 -13.18 -7.24
C ALA A 59 0.78 -13.98 -7.70
N ALA A 60 0.04 -14.61 -6.77
CA ALA A 60 -1.19 -15.35 -7.05
C ALA A 60 -2.44 -14.45 -7.05
N GLY A 61 -2.30 -13.14 -6.83
CA GLY A 61 -3.40 -12.18 -6.78
C GLY A 61 -4.17 -12.15 -5.45
N VAL A 62 -3.70 -12.86 -4.42
CA VAL A 62 -4.33 -12.83 -3.09
C VAL A 62 -3.87 -11.57 -2.34
N PRO A 63 -4.80 -10.76 -1.79
CA PRO A 63 -4.45 -9.57 -1.03
C PRO A 63 -3.77 -9.99 0.29
N ILE A 64 -2.60 -9.41 0.56
CA ILE A 64 -1.73 -9.73 1.69
C ILE A 64 -1.53 -8.54 2.62
N VAL A 65 -1.70 -7.31 2.14
CA VAL A 65 -1.67 -6.09 2.95
C VAL A 65 -2.74 -5.15 2.44
N ALA A 66 -3.39 -4.44 3.34
CA ALA A 66 -4.22 -3.30 3.00
C ALA A 66 -3.94 -2.12 3.92
N GLY A 67 -4.11 -0.92 3.40
CA GLY A 67 -4.03 0.30 4.18
C GLY A 67 -4.76 1.42 3.48
N GLU A 68 -4.96 2.51 4.22
CA GLU A 68 -5.59 3.70 3.70
C GLU A 68 -4.66 4.89 3.84
N ALA A 69 -4.77 5.83 2.90
CA ALA A 69 -4.12 7.13 2.97
C ALA A 69 -5.18 8.20 2.74
N ARG A 70 -5.12 9.26 3.53
CA ARG A 70 -5.84 10.51 3.28
C ARG A 70 -4.86 11.50 2.69
N VAL A 71 -5.25 12.10 1.58
CA VAL A 71 -4.44 13.08 0.86
C VAL A 71 -5.23 14.37 0.82
N ASP A 72 -4.68 15.42 1.41
CA ASP A 72 -5.33 16.73 1.41
C ASP A 72 -5.29 17.39 0.03
N ALA A 73 -6.21 18.33 -0.21
CA ALA A 73 -6.14 19.17 -1.40
C ALA A 73 -4.81 19.96 -1.42
N GLY A 74 -4.18 20.01 -2.60
CA GLY A 74 -2.87 20.64 -2.79
C GLY A 74 -1.67 19.71 -2.50
N ALA A 75 -1.87 18.58 -1.82
CA ALA A 75 -0.78 17.65 -1.52
C ALA A 75 -0.22 16.99 -2.79
N THR A 76 1.09 16.79 -2.81
CA THR A 76 1.83 16.10 -3.90
C THR A 76 2.41 14.77 -3.45
N ARG A 77 2.31 14.43 -2.15
CA ARG A 77 2.82 13.18 -1.58
C ARG A 77 1.68 12.38 -0.97
N ILE A 78 1.73 11.08 -1.15
CA ILE A 78 0.87 10.08 -0.52
C ILE A 78 1.73 9.28 0.45
N GLU A 79 1.16 8.95 1.59
CA GLU A 79 1.82 8.13 2.59
C GLU A 79 0.82 7.14 3.19
N PHE A 80 1.15 5.86 3.11
CA PHE A 80 0.40 4.78 3.73
C PHE A 80 1.13 4.36 5.02
N ARG A 81 0.67 4.90 6.16
CA ARG A 81 1.19 4.53 7.50
C ARG A 81 0.40 3.39 8.14
N ASP A 82 -0.89 3.30 7.85
CA ASP A 82 -1.79 2.34 8.50
C ASP A 82 -1.88 1.01 7.73
N LEU A 83 -0.74 0.49 7.27
CA LEU A 83 -0.69 -0.77 6.54
C LEU A 83 -0.85 -1.96 7.49
N ARG A 84 -1.74 -2.87 7.14
CA ARG A 84 -2.07 -4.06 7.93
C ARG A 84 -1.93 -5.32 7.09
N ALA A 85 -1.22 -6.31 7.60
CA ALA A 85 -1.10 -7.60 6.93
C ALA A 85 -2.41 -8.38 7.02
N LEU A 86 -3.02 -8.60 5.86
CA LEU A 86 -4.20 -9.42 5.73
C LEU A 86 -3.81 -10.88 5.87
N GLY A 87 -4.47 -11.59 6.78
CA GLY A 87 -4.17 -12.99 7.06
C GLY A 87 -3.00 -13.22 8.03
N ILE A 88 -2.30 -12.19 8.50
CA ILE A 88 -1.40 -12.38 9.67
C ILE A 88 -2.19 -12.65 10.95
N GLU A 89 -3.45 -12.22 10.98
CA GLU A 89 -4.41 -12.56 12.03
C GLU A 89 -4.62 -14.07 12.16
N ALA A 90 -4.53 -14.82 11.05
CA ALA A 90 -4.55 -16.28 11.09
C ALA A 90 -3.32 -16.85 11.84
N TYR A 91 -2.23 -16.09 11.91
CA TYR A 91 -1.02 -16.39 12.66
C TYR A 91 -0.97 -15.68 14.02
N ALA A 92 -2.09 -15.16 14.53
CA ALA A 92 -2.13 -14.55 15.86
C ALA A 92 -1.67 -15.52 16.98
N HIS A 93 -1.82 -16.82 16.75
CA HIS A 93 -1.35 -17.91 17.63
C HIS A 93 0.18 -18.07 17.65
N VAL A 94 0.91 -17.41 16.75
CA VAL A 94 2.36 -17.50 16.58
C VAL A 94 3.03 -16.32 17.29
N PRO A 95 4.22 -16.46 17.91
CA PRO A 95 4.93 -15.37 18.56
C PRO A 95 5.20 -14.16 17.65
N ALA A 96 5.23 -12.95 18.22
CA ALA A 96 5.37 -11.69 17.48
C ALA A 96 6.59 -11.64 16.55
N GLU A 97 7.75 -12.09 17.02
CA GLU A 97 8.98 -12.15 16.23
C GLU A 97 8.83 -13.03 14.99
N GLU A 98 8.10 -14.13 15.11
CA GLU A 98 7.88 -15.06 14.01
C GLU A 98 6.81 -14.55 13.04
N ARG A 99 5.81 -13.80 13.52
CA ARG A 99 4.91 -13.03 12.66
C ARG A 99 5.68 -12.00 11.83
N VAL A 100 6.64 -11.28 12.41
CA VAL A 100 7.52 -10.34 11.68
C VAL A 100 8.31 -11.05 10.58
N ARG A 101 8.85 -12.25 10.86
CA ARG A 101 9.54 -13.06 9.82
C ARG A 101 8.59 -13.49 8.69
N ILE A 102 7.38 -13.91 9.03
CA ILE A 102 6.36 -14.30 8.05
C ILE A 102 5.95 -13.09 7.20
N ALA A 103 5.70 -11.93 7.82
CA ALA A 103 5.40 -10.67 7.14
C ALA A 103 6.52 -10.30 6.16
N ARG A 104 7.78 -10.24 6.62
CA ARG A 104 8.94 -9.95 5.76
C ARG A 104 9.08 -10.91 4.58
N ARG A 105 8.80 -12.20 4.79
CA ARG A 105 8.81 -13.22 3.72
C ARG A 105 7.67 -13.05 2.72
N ILE A 106 6.51 -12.57 3.18
CA ILE A 106 5.37 -12.26 2.32
C ILE A 106 5.71 -11.04 1.45
N TRP A 107 6.34 -10.02 2.03
CA TRP A 107 6.79 -8.81 1.33
C TRP A 107 7.96 -9.04 0.35
N SER A 108 8.86 -9.99 0.64
CA SER A 108 10.00 -10.28 -0.25
C SER A 108 9.64 -11.08 -1.50
N ARG A 109 8.43 -11.65 -1.57
CA ARG A 109 7.90 -12.28 -2.78
C ARG A 109 7.32 -11.20 -3.67
N ARG A 110 7.56 -11.30 -4.99
CA ARG A 110 7.02 -10.38 -6.02
C ARG A 110 5.55 -10.04 -5.74
N ALA A 111 5.35 -8.85 -5.19
CA ALA A 111 4.06 -8.30 -4.83
C ALA A 111 3.76 -7.10 -5.73
N TYR A 112 2.49 -6.81 -5.94
CA TYR A 112 2.06 -5.62 -6.65
C TYR A 112 0.97 -4.90 -5.86
N GLY A 113 0.99 -3.57 -5.91
CA GLY A 113 -0.04 -2.75 -5.27
C GLY A 113 -1.18 -2.42 -6.22
N VAL A 114 -2.37 -2.24 -5.68
CA VAL A 114 -3.55 -1.70 -6.36
C VAL A 114 -4.04 -0.53 -5.51
N ILE A 115 -4.20 0.64 -6.11
CA ILE A 115 -4.77 1.82 -5.44
C ILE A 115 -6.16 2.09 -5.98
N GLU A 116 -7.11 2.21 -5.06
CA GLU A 116 -8.49 2.58 -5.33
C GLU A 116 -8.81 3.90 -4.62
N SER A 117 -9.54 4.81 -5.28
CA SER A 117 -10.07 5.99 -4.59
C SER A 117 -11.40 5.62 -3.93
N GLY A 118 -11.48 5.77 -2.61
CA GLY A 118 -12.75 5.73 -1.89
C GLY A 118 -13.61 6.93 -2.28
N ALA A 119 -14.91 6.68 -2.45
CA ALA A 119 -15.91 7.73 -2.62
C ALA A 119 -16.06 8.57 -1.34
#